data_AF-A0A8D8C7S5-F1
#
_entry.id   AF-A0A8D8C7S5-F1
#
_cell.length_a   1.000
_cell.length_b   1.000
_cell.length_c   1.000
_cell.angle_alpha   90.00
_cell.angle_beta   90.00
_cell.angle_gamma   90.00
#
_symmetry.space_group_name_H-M   'P 1'
#
loop_
_entity.id
_entity.type
_entity.pdbx_description
1 polymer ?
#
loop_
_entity_poly.entity_id
_entity_poly.type
_entity_poly.pdbx_seq_one_letter_code
_entity_poly.pdbx_strand_id
1 'polypeptide(L)'
;WSSLSIDEKVELYRLKFKESFAEMNRSTNEWKTVVGAAMFFIGFTALLLIWEKHYVYGPIPHTFEEEWVAKQTKRMLDMKVAPIQGFSAKWDYDKNEWKK
;
A
#
# COMPACT_ATOMS: atom_id res chain seq x y z
N TRP A 1 -20.47 49.21 24.32
CA TRP A 1 -21.10 47.89 24.49
C TRP A 1 -22.60 47.97 24.76
N SER A 2 -23.06 48.79 25.70
CA SER A 2 -24.50 49.02 25.96
C SER A 2 -25.21 49.77 24.83
N SER A 3 -24.49 50.61 24.06
CA SER A 3 -25.02 51.39 22.94
C SER A 3 -25.09 50.65 21.60
N LEU A 4 -24.55 49.43 21.51
CA LEU A 4 -24.54 48.63 20.28
C LEU A 4 -25.75 47.70 20.24
N SER A 5 -26.40 47.63 19.08
CA SER A 5 -27.39 46.61 18.75
C SER A 5 -26.77 45.21 18.78
N ILE A 6 -27.62 44.18 18.77
CA ILE A 6 -27.16 42.78 18.75
C ILE A 6 -26.41 42.48 17.45
N ASP A 7 -26.91 42.99 16.32
CA ASP A 7 -26.32 42.75 15.00
C ASP A 7 -24.93 43.36 14.88
N GLU A 8 -24.72 44.60 15.34
CA GLU A 8 -23.40 45.26 15.32
C GLU A 8 -22.37 44.52 16.19
N LYS A 9 -22.81 43.89 17.29
CA LYS A 9 -21.94 43.07 18.14
C LYS A 9 -21.52 41.78 17.42
N VAL A 10 -22.45 41.14 16.70
CA VAL A 10 -22.17 39.95 15.89
C VAL A 10 -21.24 40.31 14.73
N GLU A 11 -21.44 41.45 14.09
CA GLU A 11 -20.63 41.93 12.97
C GLU A 11 -19.19 42.26 13.42
N LEU A 12 -19.03 42.95 14.56
CA LEU A 12 -17.73 43.16 15.20
C LEU A 12 -17.03 41.85 15.60
N TYR A 13 -17.79 40.85 16.05
CA TYR A 13 -17.26 39.51 16.33
C TYR A 13 -16.79 38.83 15.04
N ARG A 14 -17.60 38.85 13.98
CA ARG A 14 -17.28 38.26 12.66
C ARG A 14 -16.09 38.95 11.97
N LEU A 15 -15.88 40.25 12.21
CA LEU A 15 -14.71 41.01 11.73
C LEU A 15 -13.39 40.44 12.28
N LYS A 16 -13.37 40.01 13.54
CA LYS A 16 -12.17 39.45 14.17
C LYS A 16 -12.09 37.92 14.09
N PHE A 17 -13.25 37.25 14.11
CA PHE A 17 -13.41 35.80 14.06
C PHE A 17 -14.38 35.43 12.95
N LYS A 18 -13.84 35.21 11.75
CA LYS A 18 -14.61 34.97 10.53
C LYS A 18 -15.58 33.79 10.65
N GLU A 19 -15.17 32.75 11.37
CA GLU A 19 -15.94 31.53 11.57
C GLU A 19 -16.16 31.27 13.06
N SER A 20 -17.36 30.83 13.41
CA SER A 20 -17.67 30.28 14.72
C SER A 20 -17.04 28.90 14.90
N PHE A 21 -16.86 28.46 16.14
CA PHE A 21 -16.34 27.11 16.43
C PHE A 21 -17.19 26.00 15.78
N ALA A 22 -18.51 26.20 15.67
CA ALA A 22 -19.41 25.26 15.00
C ALA A 22 -19.22 25.23 13.48
N GLU A 23 -18.91 26.38 12.85
CA GLU A 23 -18.58 26.47 11.42
C GLU A 23 -17.22 25.81 11.14
N MET A 24 -16.22 26.02 12.01
CA MET A 24 -14.90 25.37 11.90
C MET A 24 -14.98 23.85 12.02
N ASN A 25 -15.84 23.35 12.92
CA ASN A 25 -15.98 21.92 13.18
C ASN A 25 -17.01 21.24 12.24
N ARG A 26 -17.51 21.97 11.24
CA ARG A 26 -18.43 21.43 10.24
C ARG A 26 -17.69 20.43 9.36
N SER A 27 -18.23 19.23 9.21
CA SER A 27 -17.64 18.22 8.33
C SER A 27 -17.67 18.68 6.87
N THR A 28 -16.55 18.49 6.18
CA THR A 28 -16.43 18.70 4.73
C THR A 28 -16.49 17.35 4.01
N ASN A 29 -16.79 17.39 2.70
CA ASN A 29 -16.78 16.20 1.85
C ASN A 29 -15.41 15.94 1.22
N GLU A 30 -14.35 16.62 1.66
CA GLU A 30 -13.02 16.57 1.05
C GLU A 30 -12.41 15.16 1.06
N TRP A 31 -12.76 14.34 2.04
CA TRP A 31 -12.34 12.94 2.12
C TRP A 31 -12.67 12.15 0.84
N LYS A 32 -13.76 12.48 0.14
CA LYS A 32 -14.13 11.84 -1.13
C LYS A 32 -13.11 12.13 -2.22
N THR A 33 -12.65 13.38 -2.31
CA THR A 33 -11.62 13.81 -3.25
C THR A 33 -10.29 13.16 -2.92
N VAL A 34 -9.92 13.10 -1.64
CA VAL A 34 -8.68 12.45 -1.18
C VAL A 34 -8.68 10.96 -1.56
N VAL A 35 -9.76 10.24 -1.23
CA VAL A 35 -9.89 8.81 -1.56
C VAL A 35 -9.91 8.60 -3.07
N GLY A 36 -10.65 9.43 -3.83
CA GLY A 36 -10.71 9.34 -5.28
C GLY A 36 -9.34 9.55 -5.94
N ALA A 37 -8.59 10.56 -5.52
CA ALA A 37 -7.24 10.83 -6.01
C ALA A 37 -6.28 9.68 -5.68
N ALA A 38 -6.32 9.15 -4.44
CA ALA A 38 -5.50 8.02 -4.04
C ALA A 38 -5.76 6.78 -4.90
N MET A 39 -7.03 6.42 -5.10
CA MET A 39 -7.42 5.28 -5.94
C MET A 39 -7.02 5.48 -7.41
N PHE A 40 -7.15 6.70 -7.93
CA PHE A 40 -6.71 7.04 -9.28
C PHE A 40 -5.21 6.80 -9.45
N PHE A 41 -4.36 7.29 -8.54
CA PHE A 41 -2.92 7.11 -8.64
C PHE A 41 -2.49 5.65 -8.47
N ILE A 42 -3.16 4.89 -7.59
CA ILE A 42 -2.92 3.44 -7.47
C ILE A 42 -3.24 2.74 -8.79
N GLY A 43 -4.42 3.00 -9.37
CA GLY A 43 -4.83 2.41 -10.65
C GLY A 43 -3.92 2.81 -11.80
N PHE A 44 -3.57 4.10 -11.89
CA PHE A 44 -2.66 4.61 -12.91
C PHE A 44 -1.26 3.98 -12.82
N THR A 45 -0.73 3.84 -11.60
CA THR A 45 0.58 3.19 -11.38
C THR A 45 0.52 1.71 -11.78
N ALA A 46 -0.56 0.99 -11.47
CA ALA A 46 -0.73 -0.40 -11.91
C ALA A 46 -0.73 -0.53 -13.44
N LEU A 47 -1.37 0.40 -14.15
CA LEU A 47 -1.36 0.44 -15.61
C LEU A 47 0.04 0.68 -16.16
N LEU A 48 0.81 1.59 -15.57
CA LEU A 48 2.21 1.83 -15.96
C LEU A 48 3.06 0.57 -15.77
N LEU A 49 2.94 -0.13 -14.65
CA LEU A 49 3.69 -1.37 -14.39
C LEU A 49 3.35 -2.48 -15.39
N ILE A 50 2.08 -2.61 -15.78
CA ILE A 50 1.66 -3.56 -16.83
C ILE A 50 2.31 -3.20 -18.17
N TRP A 51 2.32 -1.91 -18.52
CA TRP A 51 2.95 -1.43 -19.74
C TRP A 51 4.47 -1.68 -19.73
N GLU A 52 5.16 -1.35 -18.64
CA GLU A 52 6.59 -1.63 -18.49
C GLU A 52 6.90 -3.13 -18.64
N LYS A 53 6.11 -3.99 -18.00
CA LYS A 53 6.23 -5.45 -18.10
C LYS A 53 6.10 -5.96 -19.53
N HIS A 54 5.20 -5.39 -20.32
CA HIS A 54 4.91 -5.90 -21.65
C HIS A 54 5.82 -5.33 -22.74
N TYR A 55 6.24 -4.07 -22.61
CA TYR A 55 6.91 -3.34 -23.69
C TYR A 55 8.34 -2.87 -23.36
N VAL A 56 8.73 -2.80 -22.07
CA VAL A 56 10.03 -2.25 -21.66
C VAL A 56 10.98 -3.34 -21.18
N TYR A 57 10.51 -4.26 -20.33
CA TYR A 57 11.35 -5.33 -19.80
C TYR A 57 11.56 -6.46 -20.82
N GLY A 58 12.77 -7.05 -20.79
CA GLY A 58 13.11 -8.20 -21.62
C GLY A 58 12.38 -9.49 -21.22
N PRO A 59 12.60 -10.59 -21.94
CA PRO A 59 11.96 -11.87 -21.63
C PRO A 59 12.33 -12.33 -20.22
N ILE A 60 11.36 -12.96 -19.55
CA ILE A 60 11.59 -13.56 -18.23
C ILE A 60 12.68 -14.64 -18.38
N PRO A 61 13.74 -14.63 -17.55
CA PRO A 61 14.78 -15.64 -17.63
C PRO A 61 14.23 -17.05 -17.40
N HIS A 62 14.76 -18.05 -18.13
CA HIS A 62 14.40 -19.46 -17.96
C HIS A 62 14.56 -19.98 -16.52
N THR A 63 15.38 -19.31 -15.70
CA THR A 63 15.58 -19.69 -14.30
C THR A 63 14.33 -19.52 -13.42
N PHE A 64 13.32 -18.80 -13.91
CA PHE A 64 12.01 -18.67 -13.27
C PHE A 64 11.00 -19.74 -13.72
N GLU A 65 11.37 -20.61 -14.66
CA GLU A 65 10.54 -21.76 -15.03
C GLU A 65 10.38 -22.71 -13.84
N GLU A 66 9.20 -23.30 -13.70
CA GLU A 66 8.86 -24.15 -12.55
C GLU A 66 9.83 -25.34 -12.41
N GLU A 67 10.23 -25.96 -13.53
CA GLU A 67 11.20 -27.05 -13.54
C GLU A 67 12.58 -26.59 -13.04
N TRP A 68 13.03 -25.40 -13.45
CA TRP A 68 14.31 -24.86 -13.01
C TRP A 68 14.30 -24.49 -11.54
N VAL A 69 13.20 -23.89 -11.05
CA VAL A 69 12.98 -23.61 -9.63
C VAL A 69 12.97 -24.90 -8.81
N ALA A 70 12.33 -25.95 -9.30
CA ALA A 70 12.33 -27.26 -8.64
C ALA A 70 13.74 -27.89 -8.58
N LYS A 71 14.50 -27.84 -9.69
CA LYS A 71 15.90 -28.29 -9.75
C LYS A 71 16.79 -27.50 -8.78
N GLN A 72 16.65 -26.18 -8.75
CA GLN A 72 17.38 -25.33 -7.82
C GLN A 72 17.03 -25.64 -6.37
N THR A 73 15.73 -25.80 -6.06
CA THR A 73 15.25 -26.15 -4.72
C THR A 73 15.83 -27.48 -4.28
N LYS A 74 15.76 -28.52 -5.13
CA LYS A 74 16.37 -29.82 -4.85
C LYS A 74 17.85 -29.71 -4.55
N ARG A 75 18.60 -28.98 -5.37
CA ARG A 75 20.04 -28.74 -5.12
C ARG A 75 20.29 -28.07 -3.77
N MET A 76 19.47 -27.09 -3.39
CA MET A 76 19.62 -26.42 -2.09
C MET A 76 19.31 -27.35 -0.92
N LEU A 77 18.34 -28.26 -1.07
CA LEU A 77 18.05 -29.33 -0.11
C LEU A 77 19.23 -30.28 -0.01
N ASP A 78 19.74 -30.79 -1.13
CA ASP A 78 20.90 -31.70 -1.17
C ASP A 78 22.13 -31.09 -0.47
N MET A 79 22.30 -29.77 -0.62
CA MET A 79 23.36 -29.00 0.05
C MET A 79 23.01 -28.57 1.49
N LYS A 80 21.81 -28.91 1.99
CA LYS A 80 21.28 -28.55 3.31
C LYS A 80 21.38 -27.06 3.63
N VAL A 81 21.05 -26.20 2.67
CA VAL A 81 21.11 -24.74 2.83
C VAL A 81 20.15 -24.28 3.93
N ALA A 82 20.63 -23.49 4.89
CA ALA A 82 19.84 -23.00 6.04
C ALA A 82 19.10 -24.13 6.82
N PRO A 83 19.83 -25.11 7.38
CA PRO A 83 19.25 -26.36 7.89
C PRO A 83 18.56 -26.24 9.25
N ILE A 84 18.64 -25.09 9.93
CA ILE A 84 18.07 -24.88 11.27
C ILE A 84 16.74 -24.11 11.20
N GLN A 85 16.74 -22.94 10.56
CA GLN A 85 15.57 -22.05 10.49
C GLN A 85 14.98 -21.93 9.07
N GLY A 86 15.70 -22.42 8.05
CA GLY A 86 15.31 -22.31 6.66
C GLY A 86 14.42 -23.45 6.17
N PHE A 87 14.07 -23.42 4.89
CA PHE A 87 13.20 -24.43 4.29
C PHE A 87 13.80 -25.84 4.33
N SER A 88 15.13 -25.98 4.20
CA SER A 88 15.81 -27.28 4.31
C SER A 88 15.61 -27.97 5.66
N ALA A 89 15.30 -27.22 6.74
CA ALA A 89 14.96 -27.79 8.04
C ALA A 89 13.60 -28.54 8.02
N LYS A 90 12.72 -28.14 7.10
CA LYS A 90 11.37 -28.67 6.93
C LYS A 90 11.31 -29.84 5.95
N TRP A 91 12.43 -30.23 5.35
CA TRP A 91 12.51 -31.40 4.46
C TRP A 91 12.90 -32.65 5.26
N ASP A 92 12.20 -33.75 5.04
CA ASP A 92 12.56 -35.08 5.51
C ASP A 92 13.45 -35.74 4.46
N TYR A 93 14.76 -35.84 4.76
CA TYR A 93 15.76 -36.38 3.85
C TYR A 93 15.72 -37.90 3.73
N ASP A 94 15.14 -38.59 4.71
CA ASP A 94 15.04 -40.04 4.69
C ASP A 94 13.88 -40.48 3.78
N LYS A 95 12.79 -39.71 3.81
CA LYS A 95 11.59 -39.97 3.01
C LYS A 95 11.50 -39.18 1.72
N ASN A 96 12.38 -38.20 1.52
CA ASN A 96 12.34 -37.25 0.40
C ASN A 96 10.97 -36.57 0.24
N GLU A 97 10.43 -36.08 1.37
CA GLU A 97 9.16 -35.35 1.40
C GLU A 97 9.23 -34.17 2.37
N TRP A 98 8.31 -33.22 2.22
CA TRP A 98 8.16 -32.14 3.21
C TRP A 98 7.58 -32.70 4.51
N LYS A 99 8.18 -32.32 5.63
CA LYS A 99 7.65 -32.62 6.97
C LYS A 99 6.25 -32.01 7.09
N LYS A 100 5.30 -32.78 7.61
CA LYS A 100 3.94 -32.33 7.93
C LYS A 100 3.92 -31.48 9.20
#